data_AF-A0A621UNF3-F1
#
_entry.id   AF-A0A621UNF3-F1
#
_cell.length_a   1.000
_cell.length_b   1.000
_cell.length_c   1.000
_cell.angle_alpha   90.00
_cell.angle_beta   90.00
_cell.angle_gamma   90.00
#
_symmetry.space_group_name_H-M   'P 1'
#
loop_
_entity.id
_entity.type
_entity.pdbx_description
1 polymer ?
#
loop_
_entity_poly.entity_id
_entity_poly.type
_entity_poly.pdbx_seq_one_letter_code
_entity_poly.pdbx_strand_id
1 'polypeptide(L)'
;DSRDRGDIAFDRLVIECTGMADPGPIIQTFFSHDVLCERYLLDGVIALVDAVHANEQMNQFTIAQSQIGYADRILLTKTDVAGDSEKLRERLARINARAPVYTVVHGDIDLSQLFNTSGFMLEENVLASQPRFHFIADKQNDVSSIVVELDYPVDISEVSRVMENLLLESADKLLRYKGMLWIDGEPNRLLFQGVQRLYSADWDRPWGDETPHSTLVFIGIQLPEDEIRAAFAGLRK
;
A
#
# COMPACT_ATOMS: atom_id res chain seq x y z
N ASP A 1 -10.05 -24.01 -20.08
CA ASP A 1 -11.11 -22.96 -20.01
C ASP A 1 -11.36 -22.33 -21.38
N SER A 2 -12.35 -21.45 -21.58
CA SER A 2 -12.65 -20.80 -22.88
C SER A 2 -11.45 -20.07 -23.51
N ARG A 3 -10.56 -19.50 -22.68
CA ARG A 3 -9.27 -18.96 -23.12
C ARG A 3 -8.35 -20.03 -23.70
N ASP A 4 -8.26 -21.20 -23.06
CA ASP A 4 -7.40 -22.30 -23.51
C ASP A 4 -7.91 -22.97 -24.78
N ARG A 5 -9.22 -22.87 -25.03
CA ARG A 5 -9.85 -23.29 -26.30
C ARG A 5 -9.72 -22.25 -27.41
N GLY A 6 -9.24 -21.03 -27.09
CA GLY A 6 -9.12 -19.92 -28.04
C GLY A 6 -10.43 -19.18 -28.32
N ASP A 7 -11.47 -19.41 -27.53
CA ASP A 7 -12.79 -18.77 -27.71
C ASP A 7 -12.77 -17.28 -27.32
N ILE A 8 -11.83 -16.87 -26.47
CA ILE A 8 -11.67 -15.49 -25.96
C ILE A 8 -10.17 -15.16 -25.88
N ALA A 9 -9.76 -14.02 -26.44
CA ALA A 9 -8.39 -13.49 -26.38
C ALA A 9 -8.37 -12.14 -25.65
N PHE A 10 -7.57 -12.04 -24.58
CA PHE A 10 -7.29 -10.80 -23.86
C PHE A 10 -5.95 -10.90 -23.13
N ASP A 11 -5.29 -9.76 -22.96
CA ASP A 11 -4.01 -9.65 -22.24
C ASP A 11 -4.16 -9.00 -20.86
N ARG A 12 -5.29 -8.32 -20.61
CA ARG A 12 -5.56 -7.57 -19.37
C ARG A 12 -6.93 -7.91 -18.82
N LEU A 13 -7.02 -8.02 -17.51
CA LEU A 13 -8.25 -8.23 -16.75
C LEU A 13 -8.47 -7.02 -15.84
N VAL A 14 -9.63 -6.39 -15.93
CA VAL A 14 -10.06 -5.33 -15.02
C VAL A 14 -11.23 -5.87 -14.22
N ILE A 15 -11.12 -5.81 -12.88
CA ILE A 15 -12.18 -6.21 -11.95
C ILE A 15 -12.73 -4.95 -11.32
N GLU A 16 -14.02 -4.70 -11.54
CA GLU A 16 -14.71 -3.61 -10.85
C GLU A 16 -15.08 -4.04 -9.43
N CYS A 17 -14.52 -3.35 -8.44
CA CYS A 17 -14.84 -3.52 -7.02
C CYS A 17 -15.26 -2.20 -6.37
N THR A 18 -16.20 -1.49 -7.01
CA THR A 18 -16.72 -0.19 -6.55
C THR A 18 -17.81 -0.35 -5.47
N GLY A 19 -18.27 0.78 -4.92
CA GLY A 19 -19.30 0.79 -3.88
C GLY A 19 -18.78 0.25 -2.55
N MET A 20 -19.42 -0.78 -2.02
CA MET A 20 -19.10 -1.38 -0.71
C MET A 20 -18.17 -2.59 -0.79
N ALA A 21 -17.61 -2.89 -1.97
CA ALA A 21 -16.73 -4.03 -2.14
C ALA A 21 -15.40 -3.82 -1.40
N ASP A 22 -14.88 -4.92 -0.81
CA ASP A 22 -13.57 -4.97 -0.18
C ASP A 22 -12.53 -5.52 -1.15
N PRO A 23 -11.46 -4.76 -1.49
CA PRO A 23 -10.37 -5.27 -2.32
C PRO A 23 -9.63 -6.45 -1.72
N GLY A 24 -9.57 -6.57 -0.39
CA GLY A 24 -8.75 -7.58 0.31
C GLY A 24 -9.04 -9.03 -0.15
N PRO A 25 -10.29 -9.52 -0.03
CA PRO A 25 -10.66 -10.86 -0.49
C PRO A 25 -10.41 -11.11 -1.98
N ILE A 26 -10.57 -10.08 -2.82
CA ILE A 26 -10.30 -10.19 -4.26
C ILE A 26 -8.81 -10.41 -4.48
N ILE A 27 -7.95 -9.61 -3.83
CA ILE A 27 -6.50 -9.74 -3.90
C ILE A 27 -6.07 -11.13 -3.41
N GLN A 28 -6.58 -11.59 -2.26
CA GLN A 28 -6.26 -12.92 -1.73
C GLN A 28 -6.60 -14.06 -2.69
N THR A 29 -7.65 -13.92 -3.50
CA THR A 29 -8.06 -14.93 -4.46
C THR A 29 -6.96 -15.20 -5.48
N PHE A 30 -6.22 -14.17 -5.91
CA PHE A 30 -5.11 -14.27 -6.86
C PHE A 30 -3.83 -14.89 -6.29
N PHE A 31 -3.72 -15.01 -4.97
CA PHE A 31 -2.57 -15.62 -4.30
C PHE A 31 -2.88 -16.98 -3.66
N SER A 32 -4.17 -17.29 -3.45
CA SER A 32 -4.60 -18.53 -2.79
C SER A 32 -4.85 -19.70 -3.76
N HIS A 33 -4.88 -19.46 -5.07
CA HIS A 33 -5.20 -20.48 -6.07
C HIS A 33 -4.05 -20.64 -7.07
N ASP A 34 -3.40 -21.80 -7.08
CA ASP A 34 -2.23 -22.09 -7.92
C ASP A 34 -2.44 -21.73 -9.40
N VAL A 35 -3.60 -22.11 -9.95
CA VAL A 35 -3.95 -21.82 -11.35
C VAL A 35 -4.04 -20.32 -11.62
N LEU A 36 -4.52 -19.53 -10.66
CA LEU A 36 -4.59 -18.08 -10.80
C LEU A 36 -3.21 -17.45 -10.66
N CYS A 37 -2.40 -17.90 -9.69
CA CYS A 37 -1.02 -17.45 -9.49
C CYS A 37 -0.15 -17.65 -10.74
N GLU A 38 -0.34 -18.77 -11.45
CA GLU A 38 0.43 -19.07 -12.68
C GLU A 38 -0.05 -18.28 -13.91
N ARG A 39 -1.33 -17.91 -13.95
CA ARG A 39 -1.99 -17.40 -15.18
C ARG A 39 -2.26 -15.90 -15.14
N TYR A 40 -2.30 -15.32 -13.95
CA TYR A 40 -2.58 -13.91 -13.72
C TYR A 40 -1.51 -13.31 -12.82
N LEU A 41 -1.12 -12.09 -13.16
CA LEU A 41 -0.28 -11.26 -12.33
C LEU A 41 -1.09 -10.02 -11.95
N LEU A 42 -1.24 -9.76 -10.66
CA LEU A 42 -1.86 -8.52 -10.20
C LEU A 42 -0.94 -7.34 -10.48
N ASP A 43 -1.42 -6.39 -11.27
CA ASP A 43 -0.68 -5.16 -11.58
C ASP A 43 -0.79 -4.13 -10.44
N GLY A 44 -2.01 -3.88 -9.97
CA GLY A 44 -2.27 -2.96 -8.87
C GLY A 44 -3.76 -2.72 -8.59
N VAL A 45 -4.01 -1.94 -7.56
CA VAL A 45 -5.35 -1.46 -7.16
C VAL A 45 -5.48 0.02 -7.51
N ILE A 46 -6.51 0.37 -8.30
CA ILE A 46 -6.80 1.76 -8.65
C ILE A 46 -8.02 2.23 -7.86
N ALA A 47 -7.86 3.28 -7.07
CA ALA A 47 -8.98 3.92 -6.36
C ALA A 47 -9.43 5.18 -7.10
N LEU A 48 -10.69 5.20 -7.53
CA LEU A 48 -11.33 6.42 -8.03
C LEU A 48 -11.92 7.19 -6.86
N VAL A 49 -11.48 8.44 -6.68
CA VAL A 49 -11.93 9.31 -5.59
C VAL A 49 -12.68 10.50 -6.17
N ASP A 50 -13.93 10.68 -5.78
CA ASP A 50 -14.75 11.84 -6.13
C ASP A 50 -14.41 13.00 -5.17
N ALA A 51 -13.77 14.05 -5.67
CA ALA A 51 -13.33 15.18 -4.84
C ALA A 51 -14.46 15.91 -4.11
N VAL A 52 -15.70 15.83 -4.62
CA VAL A 52 -16.87 16.49 -4.03
C VAL A 52 -17.36 15.70 -2.80
N HIS A 53 -17.42 14.38 -2.89
CA HIS A 53 -18.09 13.53 -1.90
C HIS A 53 -17.16 12.72 -1.00
N ALA A 54 -15.87 12.60 -1.35
CA ALA A 54 -14.94 11.70 -0.68
C ALA A 54 -14.84 11.93 0.83
N ASN A 55 -14.87 13.19 1.29
CA ASN A 55 -14.78 13.48 2.73
C ASN A 55 -15.97 12.93 3.52
N GLU A 56 -17.19 13.10 3.01
CA GLU A 56 -18.41 12.61 3.64
C GLU A 56 -18.44 11.08 3.63
N GLN A 57 -18.09 10.47 2.49
CA GLN A 57 -18.01 9.02 2.34
C GLN A 57 -17.01 8.40 3.31
N MET A 58 -15.80 8.96 3.41
CA MET A 58 -14.78 8.49 4.35
C MET A 58 -15.17 8.70 5.81
N ASN A 59 -15.94 9.74 6.14
CA ASN A 59 -16.41 9.97 7.50
C ASN A 59 -17.49 8.96 7.90
N GLN A 60 -18.30 8.50 6.95
CA GLN A 60 -19.42 7.60 7.21
C GLN A 60 -19.06 6.12 7.10
N PHE A 61 -18.13 5.77 6.19
CA PHE A 61 -17.85 4.38 5.84
C PHE A 61 -16.35 4.08 5.88
N THR A 62 -15.94 3.22 6.81
CA THR A 62 -14.55 2.74 6.92
C THR A 62 -14.06 2.02 5.65
N ILE A 63 -14.97 1.39 4.89
CA ILE A 63 -14.62 0.73 3.62
C ILE A 63 -14.13 1.72 2.57
N ALA A 64 -14.62 2.97 2.57
CA ALA A 64 -14.14 4.01 1.65
C ALA A 64 -12.67 4.37 1.94
N GLN A 65 -12.31 4.47 3.24
CA GLN A 65 -10.92 4.64 3.64
C GLN A 65 -10.07 3.40 3.32
N SER A 66 -10.64 2.21 3.46
CA SER A 66 -9.94 0.94 3.21
C SER A 66 -9.61 0.76 1.71
N GLN A 67 -10.54 1.11 0.82
CA GLN A 67 -10.30 1.13 -0.63
C GLN A 67 -9.16 2.07 -1.00
N ILE A 68 -9.06 3.23 -0.35
CA ILE A 68 -7.92 4.15 -0.49
C ILE A 68 -6.64 3.51 0.07
N GLY A 69 -6.71 2.83 1.22
CA GLY A 69 -5.57 2.15 1.84
C GLY A 69 -4.99 1.00 1.01
N TYR A 70 -5.83 0.29 0.24
CA TYR A 70 -5.37 -0.76 -0.68
C TYR A 70 -4.74 -0.23 -1.96
N ALA A 71 -5.03 1.02 -2.35
CA ALA A 71 -4.65 1.57 -3.65
C ALA A 71 -3.13 1.56 -3.87
N ASP A 72 -2.74 1.24 -5.11
CA ASP A 72 -1.43 1.54 -5.67
C ASP A 72 -1.41 2.89 -6.37
N ARG A 73 -2.58 3.34 -6.82
CA ARG A 73 -2.75 4.61 -7.51
C ARG A 73 -4.13 5.17 -7.20
N ILE A 74 -4.17 6.45 -6.88
CA ILE A 74 -5.41 7.16 -6.57
C ILE A 74 -5.69 8.15 -7.70
N LEU A 75 -6.87 8.07 -8.29
CA LEU A 75 -7.34 8.99 -9.31
C LEU A 75 -8.39 9.92 -8.69
N LEU A 76 -7.99 11.16 -8.44
CA LEU A 76 -8.82 12.20 -7.87
C LEU A 76 -9.59 12.93 -8.99
N THR A 77 -10.89 12.66 -9.06
CA THR A 77 -11.81 13.18 -10.09
C THR A 77 -12.63 14.36 -9.58
N LYS A 78 -13.26 15.11 -10.50
CA LYS A 78 -14.19 16.21 -10.22
C LYS A 78 -13.61 17.38 -9.42
N THR A 79 -12.30 17.60 -9.52
CA THR A 79 -11.63 18.74 -8.86
C THR A 79 -12.05 20.09 -9.44
N ASP A 80 -12.53 20.11 -10.68
CA ASP A 80 -13.13 21.28 -11.34
C ASP A 80 -14.41 21.76 -10.64
N VAL A 81 -15.17 20.84 -10.04
CA VAL A 81 -16.41 21.15 -9.32
C VAL A 81 -16.16 21.34 -7.82
N ALA A 82 -15.26 20.55 -7.23
CA ALA A 82 -14.98 20.58 -5.79
C ALA A 82 -14.27 21.87 -5.33
N GLY A 83 -13.57 22.56 -6.23
CA GLY A 83 -12.75 23.72 -5.89
C GLY A 83 -11.40 23.30 -5.30
N ASP A 84 -11.00 23.91 -4.18
CA ASP A 84 -9.73 23.58 -3.52
C ASP A 84 -9.75 22.16 -2.94
N SER A 85 -8.91 21.29 -3.50
CA SER A 85 -8.78 19.88 -3.14
C SER A 85 -7.56 19.58 -2.27
N GLU A 86 -6.79 20.59 -1.84
CA GLU A 86 -5.53 20.37 -1.12
C GLU A 86 -5.74 19.64 0.21
N LYS A 87 -6.76 20.03 0.99
CA LYS A 87 -7.11 19.33 2.24
C LYS A 87 -7.48 17.88 2.04
N LEU A 88 -8.15 17.57 0.93
CA LEU A 88 -8.50 16.19 0.58
C LEU A 88 -7.24 15.40 0.20
N ARG A 89 -6.33 15.98 -0.60
CA ARG A 89 -5.04 15.34 -0.93
C ARG A 89 -4.22 15.05 0.31
N GLU A 90 -4.12 15.99 1.24
CA GLU A 90 -3.44 15.77 2.51
C GLU A 90 -4.09 14.63 3.32
N ARG A 91 -5.43 14.53 3.31
CA ARG A 91 -6.15 13.43 3.96
C ARG A 91 -5.87 12.10 3.29
N LEU A 92 -5.89 12.04 1.96
CA LEU A 92 -5.57 10.83 1.19
C LEU A 92 -4.15 10.36 1.48
N ALA A 93 -3.17 11.28 1.54
CA ALA A 93 -1.78 10.97 1.87
C ALA A 93 -1.60 10.44 3.31
N ARG A 94 -2.43 10.90 4.27
CA ARG A 94 -2.43 10.35 5.64
C ARG A 94 -2.99 8.91 5.69
N ILE A 95 -3.98 8.60 4.86
CA ILE A 95 -4.55 7.25 4.76
C ILE A 95 -3.55 6.32 4.06
N ASN A 96 -3.04 6.75 2.90
CA ASN A 96 -2.14 5.96 2.06
C ASN A 96 -0.93 6.81 1.63
N ALA A 97 0.20 6.63 2.31
CA ALA A 97 1.46 7.30 2.01
C ALA A 97 2.20 6.69 0.79
N ARG A 98 1.72 5.55 0.27
CA ARG A 98 2.33 4.81 -0.84
C ARG A 98 1.78 5.21 -2.21
N ALA A 99 0.49 5.49 -2.29
CA ALA A 99 -0.17 5.68 -3.58
C ALA A 99 -0.03 7.13 -4.06
N PRO A 100 0.55 7.39 -5.25
CA PRO A 100 0.46 8.70 -5.88
C PRO A 100 -0.99 9.07 -6.19
N VAL A 101 -1.32 10.35 -6.01
CA VAL A 101 -2.64 10.94 -6.29
C VAL A 101 -2.59 11.75 -7.58
N TYR A 102 -3.19 11.22 -8.65
CA TYR A 102 -3.32 11.90 -9.93
C TYR A 102 -4.67 12.60 -10.03
N THR A 103 -4.68 13.83 -10.54
CA THR A 103 -5.94 14.54 -10.79
C THR A 103 -6.42 14.31 -12.20
N VAL A 104 -7.70 14.00 -12.30
CA VAL A 104 -8.39 13.71 -13.56
C VAL A 104 -9.56 14.67 -13.68
N VAL A 105 -9.57 15.45 -14.76
CA VAL A 105 -10.65 16.38 -15.09
C VAL A 105 -11.31 15.89 -16.38
N HIS A 106 -12.64 15.95 -16.44
CA HIS A 106 -13.45 15.51 -17.60
C HIS A 106 -13.31 14.03 -18.03
N GLY A 107 -12.79 13.17 -17.15
CA GLY A 107 -12.58 11.75 -17.48
C GLY A 107 -11.38 11.51 -18.42
N ASP A 108 -10.64 12.57 -18.76
CA ASP A 108 -9.41 12.48 -19.51
C ASP A 108 -8.30 12.02 -18.56
N ILE A 109 -8.10 10.71 -18.51
CA ILE A 109 -6.88 10.11 -18.04
C ILE A 109 -6.31 9.25 -19.15
N ASP A 110 -5.01 9.33 -19.35
CA ASP A 110 -4.33 8.36 -20.20
C ASP A 110 -4.55 6.96 -19.61
N LEU A 111 -5.11 6.03 -20.39
CA LEU A 111 -5.30 4.63 -19.99
C LEU A 111 -3.99 3.97 -19.55
N SER A 112 -2.84 4.48 -20.00
CA SER A 112 -1.52 4.06 -19.50
C SER A 112 -1.38 4.27 -17.99
N GLN A 113 -2.10 5.23 -17.41
CA GLN A 113 -2.16 5.51 -15.97
C GLN A 113 -3.08 4.54 -15.22
N LEU A 114 -3.84 3.66 -15.87
CA LEU A 114 -4.53 2.56 -15.20
C LEU A 114 -3.66 1.30 -15.08
N PHE A 115 -2.59 1.24 -15.87
CA PHE A 115 -1.77 0.06 -16.03
C PHE A 115 -0.33 0.29 -15.58
N ASN A 116 0.41 -0.80 -15.47
CA ASN A 116 1.83 -0.87 -15.14
C ASN A 116 2.13 -0.10 -13.83
N THR A 117 1.26 -0.27 -12.84
CA THR A 117 1.47 0.28 -11.50
C THR A 117 2.63 -0.40 -10.79
N SER A 118 2.95 -1.64 -11.16
CA SER A 118 3.97 -2.47 -10.47
C SER A 118 3.71 -2.63 -8.97
N GLY A 119 2.45 -2.46 -8.55
CA GLY A 119 2.05 -2.35 -7.16
C GLY A 119 2.31 -3.61 -6.35
N PHE A 120 2.31 -4.77 -7.00
CA PHE A 120 2.58 -6.07 -6.38
C PHE A 120 4.02 -6.56 -6.64
N MET A 121 4.91 -5.70 -7.11
CA MET A 121 6.35 -5.95 -7.17
C MET A 121 7.03 -5.44 -5.88
N LEU A 122 8.18 -6.02 -5.54
CA LEU A 122 9.04 -5.48 -4.47
C LEU A 122 9.57 -4.10 -4.90
N GLU A 123 9.51 -3.12 -3.98
CA GLU A 123 9.82 -1.71 -4.25
C GLU A 123 10.80 -1.18 -3.20
N GLU A 124 11.90 -0.55 -3.65
CA GLU A 124 12.79 0.23 -2.77
C GLU A 124 12.16 1.58 -2.35
N ASN A 125 11.43 2.22 -3.27
CA ASN A 125 10.73 3.47 -3.02
C ASN A 125 9.35 3.18 -2.44
N VAL A 126 9.35 2.90 -1.14
CA VAL A 126 8.15 2.45 -0.42
C VAL A 126 7.11 3.56 -0.23
N LEU A 127 7.51 4.84 -0.29
CA LEU A 127 6.64 6.01 -0.08
C LEU A 127 6.53 6.86 -1.36
N ALA A 128 5.32 7.30 -1.69
CA ALA A 128 5.09 8.31 -2.73
C ALA A 128 5.01 9.74 -2.15
N SER A 129 4.61 9.87 -0.88
CA SER A 129 4.60 11.13 -0.16
C SER A 129 5.28 10.93 1.19
N GLN A 130 6.22 11.81 1.54
CA GLN A 130 6.69 11.85 2.91
C GLN A 130 5.55 12.34 3.83
N PRO A 131 5.32 11.69 4.98
CA PRO A 131 4.34 12.16 5.93
C PRO A 131 4.77 13.54 6.46
N ARG A 132 3.94 14.56 6.25
CA ARG A 132 4.14 15.85 6.92
C ARG A 132 3.74 15.70 8.38
N PHE A 133 4.69 15.90 9.30
CA PHE A 133 4.42 15.93 10.74
C PHE A 133 3.59 17.17 11.09
N HIS A 134 2.27 17.07 10.94
CA HIS A 134 1.34 17.96 11.63
C HIS A 134 1.08 17.35 13.01
N PHE A 135 1.72 17.90 14.05
CA PHE A 135 1.58 17.48 15.45
C PHE A 135 0.14 17.51 15.98
N ILE A 136 -0.81 18.07 15.22
CA ILE A 136 -2.22 18.19 15.58
C ILE A 136 -3.07 18.01 14.31
N ALA A 137 -3.34 16.77 13.94
CA ALA A 137 -4.59 16.45 13.29
C ALA A 137 -5.20 15.31 14.10
N ASP A 138 -6.39 15.54 14.66
CA ASP A 138 -7.16 14.53 15.38
C ASP A 138 -7.22 13.21 14.60
N LYS A 139 -7.52 12.11 15.29
CA LYS A 139 -7.87 10.80 14.70
C LYS A 139 -9.09 10.94 13.77
N GLN A 140 -8.90 11.53 12.60
CA GLN A 140 -9.92 11.79 11.59
C GLN A 140 -10.23 10.54 10.79
N ASN A 141 -9.25 9.63 10.68
CA ASN A 141 -9.33 8.42 9.90
C ASN A 141 -9.16 7.21 10.80
N ASP A 142 -9.93 6.16 10.50
CA ASP A 142 -9.74 4.84 11.10
C ASP A 142 -8.59 4.10 10.42
N VAL A 143 -8.40 4.33 9.10
CA VAL A 143 -7.28 3.80 8.32
C VAL A 143 -6.19 4.87 8.21
N SER A 144 -4.96 4.50 8.54
CA SER A 144 -3.80 5.37 8.39
C SER A 144 -2.56 4.61 7.95
N SER A 145 -1.58 5.36 7.47
CA SER A 145 -0.23 4.88 7.20
C SER A 145 0.70 5.16 8.38
N ILE A 146 1.37 4.13 8.90
CA ILE A 146 2.48 4.25 9.84
C ILE A 146 3.77 4.08 9.05
N VAL A 147 4.60 5.13 9.04
CA VAL A 147 5.92 5.10 8.41
C VAL A 147 6.99 4.94 9.49
N VAL A 148 7.86 3.94 9.32
CA VAL A 148 9.00 3.66 10.20
C VAL A 148 10.28 3.83 9.38
N GLU A 149 11.15 4.70 9.85
CA GLU A 149 12.48 4.92 9.25
C GLU A 149 13.54 4.53 10.27
N LEU A 150 14.52 3.73 9.85
CA LEU A 150 15.62 3.27 10.70
C LEU A 150 16.94 3.70 10.07
N ASP A 151 17.78 4.34 10.87
CA ASP A 151 19.14 4.78 10.52
C ASP A 151 20.23 3.81 11.04
N TYR A 152 19.85 2.56 11.32
CA TYR A 152 20.73 1.51 11.81
C TYR A 152 20.38 0.15 11.16
N PRO A 153 21.35 -0.78 11.07
CA PRO A 153 21.09 -2.13 10.59
C PRO A 153 20.34 -2.94 11.65
N VAL A 154 19.54 -3.90 11.20
CA VAL A 154 18.82 -4.84 12.08
C VAL A 154 19.27 -6.28 11.80
N ASP A 155 19.24 -7.12 12.83
CA ASP A 155 19.46 -8.56 12.67
C ASP A 155 18.26 -9.20 11.95
N ILE A 156 18.54 -10.05 10.95
CA ILE A 156 17.50 -10.68 10.12
C ILE A 156 16.53 -11.55 10.93
N SER A 157 17.02 -12.25 11.95
CA SER A 157 16.20 -13.13 12.77
C SER A 157 15.33 -12.32 13.73
N GLU A 158 15.89 -11.24 14.30
CA GLU A 158 15.15 -10.37 15.20
C GLU A 158 14.05 -9.59 14.48
N VAL A 159 14.35 -9.01 13.30
CA VAL A 159 13.34 -8.29 12.51
C VAL A 159 12.26 -9.23 11.98
N SER A 160 12.61 -10.46 11.59
CA SER A 160 11.64 -11.48 11.18
C SER A 160 10.67 -11.79 12.31
N ARG A 161 11.17 -11.96 13.55
CA ARG A 161 10.33 -12.18 14.74
C ARG A 161 9.42 -10.98 15.03
N VAL A 162 9.92 -9.75 14.91
CA VAL A 162 9.11 -8.54 15.10
C VAL A 162 7.99 -8.48 14.06
N MET A 163 8.30 -8.76 12.79
CA MET A 163 7.32 -8.80 11.71
C MET A 163 6.28 -9.90 11.94
N GLU A 164 6.68 -11.12 12.28
CA GLU A 164 5.76 -12.23 12.57
C GLU A 164 4.78 -11.88 13.71
N ASN A 165 5.28 -11.31 14.80
CA ASN A 165 4.44 -10.89 15.92
C ASN A 165 3.46 -9.78 15.51
N LEU A 166 3.95 -8.77 14.78
CA LEU A 166 3.13 -7.67 14.27
C LEU A 166 2.01 -8.21 13.36
N LEU A 167 2.35 -9.12 12.43
CA LEU A 167 1.38 -9.74 11.53
C LEU A 167 0.37 -10.59 12.29
N LEU A 168 0.79 -11.30 13.34
CA LEU A 168 -0.10 -12.13 14.14
C LEU A 168 -1.09 -11.29 14.97
N GLU A 169 -0.62 -10.19 15.56
CA GLU A 169 -1.44 -9.30 16.39
C GLU A 169 -2.38 -8.40 15.58
N SER A 170 -1.94 -7.98 14.38
CA SER A 170 -2.65 -7.00 13.55
C SER A 170 -3.13 -7.54 12.19
N ALA A 171 -3.15 -8.86 11.98
CA ALA A 171 -3.54 -9.50 10.72
C ALA A 171 -4.86 -8.96 10.12
N ASP A 172 -5.90 -8.83 10.94
CA ASP A 172 -7.23 -8.42 10.49
C ASP A 172 -7.37 -6.88 10.36
N LYS A 173 -6.35 -6.14 10.82
CA LYS A 173 -6.29 -4.68 10.75
C LYS A 173 -5.40 -4.19 9.60
N LEU A 174 -4.37 -4.95 9.27
CA LEU A 174 -3.45 -4.63 8.18
C LEU A 174 -4.16 -4.79 6.84
N LEU A 175 -4.14 -3.74 6.05
CA LEU A 175 -4.57 -3.78 4.66
C LEU A 175 -3.37 -4.11 3.79
N ARG A 176 -2.29 -3.34 3.94
CA ARG A 176 -1.11 -3.44 3.08
C ARG A 176 0.14 -2.91 3.77
N TYR A 177 1.27 -3.51 3.47
CA TYR A 177 2.55 -3.08 4.01
C TYR A 177 3.67 -3.38 3.03
N LYS A 178 4.70 -2.55 3.05
CA LYS A 178 5.93 -2.71 2.27
C LYS A 178 7.10 -2.19 3.08
N GLY A 179 8.30 -2.66 2.76
CA GLY A 179 9.49 -2.10 3.35
C GLY A 179 10.77 -2.48 2.64
N MET A 180 11.75 -1.60 2.80
CA MET A 180 13.15 -1.83 2.51
C MET A 180 13.88 -1.88 3.85
N LEU A 181 14.68 -2.92 4.05
CA LEU A 181 15.42 -3.17 5.28
C LEU A 181 16.93 -3.15 5.01
N TRP A 182 17.65 -2.48 5.91
CA TRP A 182 19.09 -2.60 6.06
C TRP A 182 19.40 -3.72 7.06
N ILE A 183 19.89 -4.84 6.54
CA ILE A 183 20.23 -6.02 7.34
C ILE A 183 21.70 -5.99 7.75
N ASP A 184 21.98 -6.31 9.02
CA ASP A 184 23.33 -6.36 9.58
C ASP A 184 24.19 -7.41 8.86
N GLY A 185 25.40 -7.01 8.46
CA GLY A 185 26.34 -7.88 7.74
C GLY A 185 26.02 -8.12 6.26
N GLU A 186 24.91 -7.60 5.73
CA GLU A 186 24.47 -7.88 4.37
C GLU A 186 24.65 -6.66 3.45
N PRO A 187 25.33 -6.82 2.29
CA PRO A 187 25.57 -5.71 1.36
C PRO A 187 24.36 -5.40 0.48
N ASN A 188 23.32 -6.24 0.51
CA ASN A 188 22.10 -6.12 -0.29
C ASN A 188 20.94 -5.61 0.55
N ARG A 189 20.02 -4.90 -0.12
CA ARG A 189 18.74 -4.50 0.47
C ARG A 189 17.86 -5.73 0.60
N LEU A 190 17.12 -5.82 1.70
CA LEU A 190 16.02 -6.78 1.81
C LEU A 190 14.72 -6.03 1.59
N LEU A 191 13.96 -6.41 0.55
CA LEU A 191 12.65 -5.83 0.28
C LEU A 191 11.57 -6.79 0.73
N PHE A 192 10.47 -6.25 1.25
CA PHE A 192 9.30 -7.03 1.56
C PHE A 192 8.00 -6.31 1.20
N GLN A 193 6.95 -7.11 1.02
CA GLN A 193 5.59 -6.63 0.83
C GLN A 193 4.57 -7.62 1.37
N GLY A 194 3.39 -7.11 1.71
CA GLY A 194 2.27 -7.95 2.05
C GLY A 194 0.92 -7.27 1.97
N VAL A 195 -0.10 -8.11 1.88
CA VAL A 195 -1.51 -7.74 1.87
C VAL A 195 -2.19 -8.62 2.90
N GLN A 196 -2.72 -8.00 3.96
CA GLN A 196 -3.28 -8.70 5.11
C GLN A 196 -2.29 -9.77 5.65
N ARG A 197 -2.66 -11.05 5.59
CA ARG A 197 -1.81 -12.17 6.07
C ARG A 197 -0.77 -12.65 5.07
N LEU A 198 -0.89 -12.26 3.80
CA LEU A 198 0.04 -12.69 2.75
C LEU A 198 1.26 -11.79 2.77
N TYR A 199 2.44 -12.40 2.88
CA TYR A 199 3.72 -11.70 2.98
C TYR A 199 4.77 -12.40 2.12
N SER A 200 5.66 -11.62 1.54
CA SER A 200 6.84 -12.08 0.81
C SER A 200 8.00 -11.12 1.02
N ALA A 201 9.22 -11.66 0.98
CA ALA A 201 10.44 -10.88 1.01
C ALA A 201 11.48 -11.53 0.09
N ASP A 202 12.32 -10.69 -0.51
CA ASP A 202 13.44 -11.13 -1.33
C ASP A 202 14.58 -10.11 -1.28
N TRP A 203 15.79 -10.58 -1.60
CA TRP A 203 16.95 -9.72 -1.74
C TRP A 203 16.85 -8.91 -3.03
N ASP A 204 17.22 -7.64 -2.95
CA ASP A 204 17.30 -6.75 -4.11
C ASP A 204 18.76 -6.33 -4.37
N ARG A 205 18.96 -5.26 -5.16
CA ARG A 205 20.27 -4.74 -5.50
C ARG A 205 21.14 -4.37 -4.28
N PRO A 206 22.47 -4.40 -4.44
CA PRO A 206 23.40 -3.93 -3.40
C PRO A 206 23.17 -2.47 -3.02
N TRP A 207 23.59 -2.09 -1.81
CA TRP A 207 23.62 -0.70 -1.36
C TRP A 207 24.52 0.17 -2.25
N GLY A 208 25.68 -0.35 -2.65
CA GLY A 208 26.66 0.41 -3.44
C GLY A 208 27.20 1.60 -2.65
N ASP A 209 27.17 2.80 -3.26
CA ASP A 209 27.62 4.04 -2.63
C ASP A 209 26.50 4.76 -1.84
N GLU A 210 25.28 4.22 -1.82
CA GLU A 210 24.14 4.81 -1.11
C GLU A 210 24.26 4.59 0.40
N THR A 211 23.86 5.58 1.20
CA THR A 211 23.78 5.43 2.66
C THR A 211 22.68 4.41 3.01
N PRO A 212 23.03 3.27 3.63
CA PRO A 212 22.04 2.28 4.02
C PRO A 212 21.05 2.83 5.04
N HIS A 213 19.78 2.48 4.86
CA HIS A 213 18.70 2.86 5.75
C HIS A 213 17.53 1.88 5.57
N SER A 214 16.59 1.89 6.52
CA SER A 214 15.33 1.17 6.34
C SER A 214 14.16 2.13 6.25
N THR A 215 13.21 1.83 5.36
CA THR A 215 11.94 2.54 5.26
C THR A 215 10.83 1.51 5.15
N LEU A 216 9.91 1.52 6.10
CA LEU A 216 8.77 0.63 6.18
C LEU A 216 7.49 1.44 6.23
N VAL A 217 6.42 0.90 5.66
CA VAL A 217 5.08 1.47 5.76
C VAL A 217 4.06 0.38 6.06
N PHE A 218 3.20 0.66 7.03
CA PHE A 218 2.08 -0.19 7.41
C PHE A 218 0.79 0.60 7.24
N ILE A 219 -0.11 0.12 6.39
CA ILE A 219 -1.43 0.71 6.16
C ILE A 219 -2.46 -0.21 6.79
N GLY A 220 -3.23 0.32 7.74
CA GLY A 220 -4.21 -0.49 8.44
C GLY A 220 -5.22 0.31 9.26
N ILE A 221 -6.22 -0.40 9.75
CA ILE A 221 -7.29 0.14 10.58
C ILE A 221 -6.84 0.14 12.04
N GLN A 222 -6.74 1.32 12.65
CA GLN A 222 -6.44 1.49 14.09
C GLN A 222 -5.26 0.62 14.56
N LEU A 223 -4.17 0.68 13.81
CA LEU A 223 -2.92 0.00 14.12
C LEU A 223 -2.29 0.57 15.41
N PRO A 224 -1.67 -0.27 16.25
CA PRO A 224 -1.01 0.18 17.48
C PRO A 224 0.35 0.83 17.15
N GLU A 225 0.32 2.09 16.70
CA GLU A 225 1.51 2.81 16.21
C GLU A 225 2.66 2.85 17.23
N ASP A 226 2.37 3.17 18.49
CA ASP A 226 3.38 3.25 19.53
C ASP A 226 4.07 1.89 19.77
N GLU A 227 3.31 0.80 19.74
CA GLU A 227 3.83 -0.56 19.93
C GLU A 227 4.67 -0.99 18.72
N ILE A 228 4.20 -0.71 17.50
CA ILE A 228 4.95 -0.99 16.26
C ILE A 228 6.28 -0.24 16.29
N ARG A 229 6.26 1.07 16.58
CA ARG A 229 7.48 1.89 16.65
C ARG A 229 8.43 1.40 17.75
N ALA A 230 7.90 1.05 18.92
CA ALA A 230 8.69 0.52 20.02
C ALA A 230 9.34 -0.83 19.67
N ALA A 231 8.62 -1.72 18.98
CA ALA A 231 9.15 -3.01 18.55
C ALA A 231 10.34 -2.86 17.60
N PHE A 232 10.24 -1.96 16.60
CA PHE A 232 11.37 -1.68 15.71
C PHE A 232 12.49 -0.93 16.42
N ALA A 233 12.18 0.04 17.29
CA ALA A 233 13.20 0.74 18.09
C ALA A 233 14.02 -0.19 18.99
N GLY A 234 13.41 -1.29 19.46
CA GLY A 234 14.06 -2.32 20.25
C GLY A 234 15.05 -3.20 19.49
N LEU A 235 15.12 -3.10 18.16
CA LEU A 235 16.12 -3.80 17.32
C LEU A 235 17.48 -3.10 17.30
N ARG A 236 17.57 -1.89 17.87
CA ARG A 236 18.81 -1.13 17.95
C ARG A 236 19.76 -1.79 18.95
N LYS A 237 20.91 -2.25 18.46
CA LYS A 237 22.02 -2.77 19.29
C LYS A 237 22.70 -1.66 20.09
#